data_AF-A0AAU7CUJ2-F1
#
_entry.id   AF-A0AAU7CUJ2-F1
#
_cell.length_a   1.000
_cell.length_b   1.000
_cell.length_c   1.000
_cell.angle_alpha   90.00
_cell.angle_beta   90.00
_cell.angle_gamma   90.00
#
_symmetry.space_group_name_H-M   'P 1'
#
loop_
_entity.id
_entity.type
_entity.pdbx_description
1 polymer ?
#
loop_
_entity_poly.entity_id
_entity_poly.type
_entity_poly.pdbx_seq_one_letter_code
_entity_poly.pdbx_strand_id
1 'polypeptide(L)'
;MAKGKNKSTYGEDVLAAYLTANGVAFEREPQLPGVAQLIDFVIHHPTHGKILLEVKDIVNSMPPLGFSTFDPYKPIREHIEEGTRKFKSTANYVCGLVLAAPPGSFVQLNDPNYMLGAMYGDLGFRVPFDPEGRRSADAEVTSEFLIGKGKMVRPSRLQNTRIAALISIQEFAVWHLAMRKYMHTDDGGPKQERIQEIYNGTAGLPDDIEARETGITVWENAVASKKLPPDLFRGEMDAWYEFSESHQTLAFVGERRRSLDVDKQR
;
A
#
# COMPACT_ATOMS: atom_id res chain seq x y z
N MET A 1 29.62 -26.41 4.41
CA MET A 1 28.84 -25.83 5.53
C MET A 1 27.57 -25.23 4.94
N ALA A 2 26.42 -25.85 5.17
CA ALA A 2 25.14 -25.29 4.76
C ALA A 2 24.85 -24.09 5.67
N LYS A 3 24.78 -22.88 5.09
CA LYS A 3 24.26 -21.69 5.76
C LYS A 3 22.84 -22.05 6.22
N GLY A 4 22.56 -22.00 7.53
CA GLY A 4 21.22 -22.24 8.03
C GLY A 4 20.24 -21.33 7.31
N LYS A 5 19.16 -21.89 6.75
CA LYS A 5 18.06 -21.11 6.18
C LYS A 5 17.63 -20.10 7.24
N ASN A 6 17.77 -18.80 6.94
CA ASN A 6 17.14 -17.79 7.77
C ASN A 6 15.63 -18.08 7.79
N LYS A 7 15.01 -17.93 8.97
CA LYS A 7 13.57 -18.04 9.10
C LYS A 7 12.95 -16.89 8.31
N SER A 8 11.98 -17.21 7.45
CA SER A 8 11.27 -16.21 6.66
C SER A 8 10.48 -15.26 7.57
N THR A 9 10.32 -14.01 7.13
CA THR A 9 9.44 -13.05 7.80
C THR A 9 7.98 -13.24 7.40
N TYR A 10 7.05 -12.60 8.12
CA TYR A 10 5.62 -12.71 7.81
C TYR A 10 5.32 -12.21 6.39
N GLY A 11 5.81 -11.03 6.03
CA GLY A 11 5.58 -10.46 4.71
C GLY A 11 6.15 -11.30 3.58
N GLU A 12 7.31 -11.95 3.79
CA GLU A 12 7.90 -12.84 2.81
C GLU A 12 7.05 -14.09 2.58
N ASP A 13 6.54 -14.71 3.66
CA ASP A 13 5.68 -15.88 3.57
C ASP A 13 4.35 -15.55 2.88
N VAL A 14 3.71 -14.43 3.23
CA VAL A 14 2.46 -13.98 2.61
C VAL A 14 2.68 -13.62 1.13
N LEU A 15 3.77 -12.93 0.78
CA LEU A 15 4.08 -12.61 -0.61
C LEU A 15 4.35 -13.88 -1.43
N ALA A 16 5.12 -14.84 -0.90
CA ALA A 16 5.41 -16.09 -1.60
C ALA A 16 4.12 -16.89 -1.86
N ALA A 17 3.22 -16.97 -0.87
CA ALA A 17 1.92 -17.60 -1.01
C ALA A 17 1.07 -16.91 -2.08
N TYR A 18 1.00 -15.57 -2.04
CA TYR A 18 0.29 -14.77 -3.03
C TYR A 18 0.83 -15.00 -4.46
N LEU A 19 2.15 -14.93 -4.66
CA LEU A 19 2.77 -15.10 -5.97
C LEU A 19 2.51 -16.51 -6.53
N THR A 20 2.57 -17.52 -5.66
CA THR A 20 2.26 -18.92 -6.01
C THR A 20 0.79 -19.07 -6.43
N ALA A 21 -0.14 -18.53 -5.63
CA ALA A 21 -1.58 -18.61 -5.91
C ALA A 21 -1.97 -17.92 -7.22
N ASN A 22 -1.24 -16.87 -7.62
CA ASN A 22 -1.47 -16.13 -8.86
C ASN A 22 -0.61 -16.63 -10.04
N GLY A 23 0.10 -17.75 -9.89
CA GLY A 23 0.91 -18.33 -10.97
C GLY A 23 2.10 -17.46 -11.41
N VAL A 24 2.57 -16.55 -10.55
CA VAL A 24 3.69 -15.65 -10.85
C VAL A 24 5.00 -16.39 -10.56
N ALA A 25 5.87 -16.51 -11.57
CA ALA A 25 7.17 -17.17 -11.42
C ALA A 25 8.16 -16.28 -10.63
N PHE A 26 8.74 -16.81 -9.54
CA PHE A 26 9.70 -16.10 -8.71
C PHE A 26 10.82 -16.97 -8.15
N GLU A 27 11.94 -16.33 -7.80
CA GLU A 27 13.06 -16.90 -7.04
C GLU A 27 13.16 -16.20 -5.67
N ARG A 28 13.52 -16.93 -4.61
CA ARG A 28 13.81 -16.38 -3.28
C ARG A 28 15.32 -16.22 -3.10
N GLU A 29 15.73 -15.06 -2.62
CA GLU A 29 17.12 -14.75 -2.28
C GLU A 29 18.16 -15.13 -3.37
N PRO A 30 17.90 -14.88 -4.68
CA PRO A 30 18.85 -15.29 -5.70
C PRO A 30 20.11 -14.41 -5.67
N GLN A 31 21.24 -15.01 -6.05
CA GLN A 31 22.44 -14.25 -6.32
C GLN A 31 22.31 -13.55 -7.67
N LEU A 32 22.46 -12.22 -7.68
CA LEU A 32 22.34 -11.40 -8.87
C LEU A 32 23.71 -10.83 -9.28
N PRO A 33 24.13 -10.96 -10.55
CA PRO A 33 25.38 -10.38 -11.01
C PRO A 33 25.42 -8.85 -10.78
N GLY A 34 26.49 -8.38 -10.14
CA GLY A 34 26.70 -6.96 -9.87
C GLY A 34 25.84 -6.36 -8.75
N VAL A 35 24.98 -7.16 -8.09
CA VAL A 35 24.19 -6.72 -6.94
C VAL A 35 24.78 -7.34 -5.68
N ALA A 36 25.38 -6.51 -4.83
CA ALA A 36 26.05 -6.97 -3.61
C ALA A 36 25.06 -7.35 -2.49
N GLN A 37 23.86 -6.77 -2.53
CA GLN A 37 22.81 -6.97 -1.55
C GLN A 37 21.99 -8.22 -1.92
N LEU A 38 21.66 -9.05 -0.92
CA LEU A 38 20.73 -10.15 -1.11
C LEU A 38 19.32 -9.59 -1.26
N ILE A 39 18.67 -9.81 -2.39
CA ILE A 39 17.29 -9.36 -2.65
C ILE A 39 16.33 -10.48 -2.27
N ASP A 40 15.27 -10.16 -1.54
CA ASP A 40 14.40 -11.18 -0.95
C ASP A 40 13.66 -12.00 -2.03
N PHE A 41 13.16 -11.33 -3.08
CA PHE A 41 12.46 -11.98 -4.19
C PHE A 41 12.85 -11.40 -5.56
N VAL A 42 12.87 -12.26 -6.58
CA VAL A 42 12.95 -11.85 -7.98
C VAL A 42 11.81 -12.47 -8.77
N ILE A 43 10.95 -11.64 -9.37
CA ILE A 43 9.94 -12.07 -10.34
C ILE A 43 10.57 -12.15 -11.73
N HIS A 44 10.24 -13.22 -12.46
CA HIS A 44 10.65 -13.44 -13.84
C HIS A 44 9.54 -13.00 -14.79
N HIS A 45 9.55 -11.74 -15.19
CA HIS A 45 8.56 -11.24 -16.13
C HIS A 45 8.90 -11.63 -17.56
N PRO A 46 7.94 -12.20 -18.34
CA PRO A 46 8.20 -12.66 -19.70
C PRO A 46 8.74 -11.56 -20.63
N THR A 47 8.25 -10.33 -20.48
CA THR A 47 8.56 -9.20 -21.38
C THR A 47 9.41 -8.10 -20.72
N HIS A 48 9.43 -8.01 -19.39
CA HIS A 48 10.12 -6.95 -18.65
C HIS A 48 11.38 -7.46 -17.91
N GLY A 49 11.67 -8.75 -18.00
CA GLY A 49 12.83 -9.37 -17.37
C GLY A 49 12.69 -9.48 -15.85
N LYS A 50 13.82 -9.39 -15.14
CA LYS A 50 13.89 -9.56 -13.68
C LYS A 50 13.38 -8.32 -12.95
N ILE A 51 12.46 -8.54 -12.02
CA ILE A 51 11.90 -7.51 -11.13
C ILE A 51 12.28 -7.87 -9.70
N LEU A 52 12.94 -6.95 -9.01
CA LEU A 52 13.51 -7.16 -7.69
C LEU A 52 12.52 -6.65 -6.65
N LEU A 53 12.14 -7.50 -5.71
CA LEU A 53 11.26 -7.13 -4.62
C LEU A 53 12.02 -7.28 -3.29
N GLU A 54 11.98 -6.22 -2.51
CA GLU A 54 12.44 -6.20 -1.13
C GLU A 54 11.23 -6.19 -0.20
N VAL A 55 11.24 -7.02 0.85
CA VAL A 55 10.14 -7.10 1.80
C VAL A 55 10.52 -6.43 3.13
N LYS A 56 9.58 -5.66 3.69
CA LYS A 56 9.70 -5.04 5.01
C LYS A 56 8.43 -5.27 5.82
N ASP A 57 8.61 -5.95 6.95
CA ASP A 57 7.57 -6.09 7.97
C ASP A 57 7.59 -4.85 8.88
N ILE A 58 6.53 -4.07 8.85
CA ILE A 58 6.33 -2.93 9.76
C ILE A 58 5.69 -3.45 11.03
N VAL A 59 6.52 -3.69 12.05
CA VAL A 59 6.04 -3.97 13.40
C VAL A 59 6.02 -2.66 14.18
N ASN A 60 4.83 -2.09 14.34
CA ASN A 60 4.63 -0.84 15.07
C ASN A 60 3.58 -1.04 16.17
N SER A 61 3.92 -0.69 17.41
CA SER A 61 2.97 -0.80 18.52
C SER A 61 1.99 0.38 18.50
N MET A 62 0.79 0.17 19.05
CA MET A 62 -0.13 1.27 19.32
C MET A 62 0.57 2.33 20.19
N PRO A 63 0.48 3.63 19.85
CA PRO A 63 1.06 4.67 20.67
C PRO A 63 0.45 4.64 22.08
N PRO A 64 1.24 4.86 23.15
CA PRO A 64 0.72 4.90 24.51
C PRO A 64 -0.35 6.01 24.64
N LEU A 65 -1.39 5.73 25.43
CA LEU A 65 -2.44 6.70 25.76
C LEU A 65 -1.81 7.95 26.41
N GLY A 66 -1.68 9.05 25.66
CA GLY A 66 -1.07 10.31 26.11
C GLY A 66 -0.78 11.31 24.98
N PHE A 67 -0.37 12.53 25.34
CA PHE A 67 -0.13 13.69 24.45
C PHE A 67 1.08 13.55 23.48
N SER A 68 1.49 12.34 23.09
CA SER A 68 2.51 12.21 22.04
C SER A 68 1.87 12.40 20.66
N THR A 69 2.49 13.22 19.80
CA THR A 69 2.07 13.37 18.41
C THR A 69 2.38 12.09 17.64
N PHE A 70 1.34 11.32 17.31
CA PHE A 70 1.45 10.15 16.45
C PHE A 70 1.83 10.58 15.02
N ASP A 71 2.97 10.12 14.51
CA ASP A 71 3.37 10.30 13.11
C ASP A 71 3.09 8.99 12.34
N PRO A 72 1.97 8.92 11.58
CA PRO A 72 1.60 7.72 10.82
C PRO A 72 2.55 7.43 9.66
N TYR A 73 3.32 8.41 9.20
CA TYR A 73 4.19 8.26 8.04
C TYR A 73 5.55 7.68 8.41
N LYS A 74 6.02 7.93 9.65
CA LYS A 74 7.38 7.59 10.08
C LYS A 74 7.77 6.13 9.84
N PRO A 75 6.96 5.11 10.24
CA PRO A 75 7.35 3.71 10.02
C PRO A 75 7.50 3.36 8.53
N ILE A 76 6.62 3.90 7.69
CA ILE A 76 6.68 3.69 6.23
C ILE A 76 7.94 4.37 5.65
N ARG A 77 8.19 5.61 6.07
CA ARG A 77 9.33 6.42 5.62
C ARG A 77 10.69 5.78 5.93
N GLU A 78 10.85 5.20 7.11
CA GLU A 78 12.08 4.51 7.51
C GLU A 78 12.40 3.34 6.58
N HIS A 79 11.39 2.53 6.22
CA HIS A 79 11.60 1.44 5.26
C HIS A 79 11.79 1.88 3.81
N ILE A 80 11.20 3.00 3.38
CA ILE A 80 11.53 3.58 2.07
C ILE A 80 13.02 3.92 2.00
N GLU A 81 13.59 4.48 3.07
CA GLU A 81 15.03 4.80 3.14
C GLU A 81 15.92 3.56 3.16
N GLU A 82 15.50 2.50 3.86
CA GLU A 82 16.17 1.20 3.81
C GLU A 82 16.16 0.58 2.41
N GLY A 83 14.99 0.51 1.78
CA GLY A 83 14.85 0.00 0.40
C GLY A 83 15.69 0.80 -0.59
N THR A 84 15.72 2.12 -0.44
CA THR A 84 16.57 3.01 -1.25
C THR A 84 18.04 2.65 -1.15
N ARG A 85 18.54 2.46 0.08
CA ARG A 85 19.93 2.06 0.31
C ARG A 85 20.22 0.69 -0.30
N LYS A 86 19.29 -0.26 -0.16
CA LYS A 86 19.45 -1.61 -0.68
C LYS A 86 19.48 -1.66 -2.22
N PHE A 87 18.63 -0.88 -2.88
CA PHE A 87 18.56 -0.82 -4.35
C PHE A 87 19.60 0.10 -5.02
N LYS A 88 20.58 0.64 -4.28
CA LYS A 88 21.56 1.58 -4.85
C LYS A 88 22.35 1.01 -6.03
N SER A 89 22.63 -0.30 -6.02
CA SER A 89 23.41 -1.02 -7.04
C SER A 89 22.54 -1.64 -8.16
N THR A 90 21.22 -1.45 -8.13
CA THR A 90 20.28 -2.18 -9.01
C THR A 90 19.83 -1.39 -10.25
N ALA A 91 20.65 -0.41 -10.69
CA ALA A 91 20.94 -0.12 -12.10
C ALA A 91 19.87 -0.49 -13.15
N ASN A 92 19.95 -1.76 -13.52
CA ASN A 92 19.33 -2.30 -14.72
C ASN A 92 17.95 -2.89 -14.45
N TYR A 93 17.55 -3.00 -13.19
CA TYR A 93 16.38 -3.73 -12.74
C TYR A 93 15.22 -2.82 -12.35
N VAL A 94 14.00 -3.32 -12.53
CA VAL A 94 12.80 -2.75 -11.92
C VAL A 94 12.77 -3.17 -10.45
N CYS A 95 12.57 -2.24 -9.52
CA CYS A 95 12.62 -2.52 -8.08
C CYS A 95 11.30 -2.14 -7.42
N GLY A 96 10.69 -3.05 -6.67
CA GLY A 96 9.52 -2.79 -5.82
C GLY A 96 9.88 -2.94 -4.35
N LEU A 97 9.35 -2.05 -3.51
CA LEU A 97 9.46 -2.21 -2.05
C LEU A 97 8.12 -2.72 -1.52
N VAL A 98 8.10 -3.95 -1.04
CA VAL A 98 6.95 -4.61 -0.43
C VAL A 98 6.89 -4.28 1.05
N LEU A 99 5.75 -3.76 1.51
CA LEU A 99 5.48 -3.42 2.89
C LEU A 99 4.37 -4.32 3.41
N ALA A 100 4.66 -5.07 4.46
CA ALA A 100 3.70 -5.92 5.15
C ALA A 100 3.50 -5.41 6.59
N ALA A 101 2.30 -5.62 7.13
CA ALA A 101 2.01 -5.35 8.53
C ALA A 101 1.63 -6.68 9.20
N PRO A 102 2.55 -7.30 9.96
CA PRO A 102 2.22 -8.52 10.70
C PRO A 102 1.04 -8.31 11.67
N PRO A 103 0.30 -9.36 12.03
CA PRO A 103 -0.84 -9.25 12.94
C PRO A 103 -0.49 -8.48 14.22
N GLY A 104 -1.35 -7.52 14.58
CA GLY A 104 -1.15 -6.64 15.74
C GLY A 104 -0.35 -5.36 15.47
N SER A 105 0.17 -5.18 14.25
CA SER A 105 0.91 -3.96 13.88
C SER A 105 -0.02 -2.78 13.63
N PHE A 106 0.29 -1.64 14.24
CA PHE A 106 -0.43 -0.39 14.11
C PHE A 106 0.18 0.49 12.99
N VAL A 107 -0.15 0.13 11.75
CA VAL A 107 0.21 0.90 10.55
C VAL A 107 -0.89 0.76 9.51
N GLN A 108 -1.17 1.83 8.77
CA GLN A 108 -2.26 1.89 7.81
C GLN A 108 -1.70 1.87 6.38
N LEU A 109 -1.55 0.67 5.82
CA LEU A 109 -0.94 0.46 4.50
C LEU A 109 -1.95 0.44 3.35
N ASN A 110 -3.25 0.56 3.63
CA ASN A 110 -4.34 0.67 2.66
C ASN A 110 -4.85 2.09 2.46
N ASP A 111 -4.50 3.02 3.35
CA ASP A 111 -4.97 4.40 3.27
C ASP A 111 -4.07 5.21 2.31
N PRO A 112 -4.64 5.76 1.22
CA PRO A 112 -3.89 6.61 0.30
C PRO A 112 -3.24 7.81 0.98
N ASN A 113 -3.86 8.41 2.00
CA ASN A 113 -3.32 9.57 2.67
C ASN A 113 -1.99 9.25 3.37
N TYR A 114 -1.88 8.08 4.00
CA TYR A 114 -0.65 7.66 4.68
C TYR A 114 0.41 7.18 3.70
N MET A 115 0.03 6.41 2.68
CA MET A 115 0.96 5.90 1.69
C MET A 115 1.53 7.00 0.81
N LEU A 116 0.66 7.83 0.22
CA LEU A 116 1.09 8.98 -0.59
C LEU A 116 1.78 10.04 0.28
N GLY A 117 1.37 10.19 1.54
CA GLY A 117 2.02 11.11 2.45
C GLY A 117 3.45 10.68 2.83
N ALA A 118 3.69 9.38 2.99
CA ALA A 118 5.03 8.85 3.17
C ALA A 118 5.89 9.03 1.90
N MET A 119 5.29 8.90 0.72
CA MET A 119 5.99 9.06 -0.57
C MET A 119 6.34 10.53 -0.87
N TYR A 120 5.39 11.46 -0.80
CA TYR A 120 5.55 12.79 -1.41
C TYR A 120 5.58 13.96 -0.41
N GLY A 121 4.95 13.86 0.75
CA GLY A 121 4.88 14.97 1.70
C GLY A 121 3.81 14.79 2.77
N ASP A 122 3.82 15.57 3.85
CA ASP A 122 2.75 15.46 4.85
C ASP A 122 1.43 15.96 4.23
N LEU A 123 0.29 15.28 4.45
CA LEU A 123 -1.01 15.81 4.05
C LEU A 123 -1.27 17.14 4.77
N GLY A 124 -1.63 18.18 4.04
CA GLY A 124 -1.96 19.49 4.58
C GLY A 124 -3.02 20.21 3.74
N PHE A 125 -3.33 21.44 4.14
CA PHE A 125 -4.30 22.28 3.46
C PHE A 125 -3.61 23.51 2.91
N ARG A 126 -3.89 23.86 1.65
CA ARG A 126 -3.52 25.14 1.06
C ARG A 126 -4.66 26.12 1.24
N VAL A 127 -4.42 27.17 2.02
CA VAL A 127 -5.37 28.27 2.17
C VAL A 127 -4.87 29.43 1.30
N PRO A 128 -5.63 29.87 0.28
CA PRO A 128 -5.28 31.05 -0.50
C PRO A 128 -5.20 32.27 0.42
N PHE A 129 -4.05 32.95 0.44
CA PHE A 129 -3.88 34.20 1.19
C PHE A 129 -4.25 35.36 0.28
N ASP A 130 -5.33 36.07 0.61
CA ASP A 130 -5.68 37.35 -0.01
C ASP A 130 -5.24 38.52 0.90
N PRO A 131 -4.16 39.25 0.54
CA PRO A 131 -3.68 40.38 1.32
C PRO A 131 -4.63 41.59 1.30
N GLU A 132 -5.61 41.65 0.39
CA GLU A 132 -6.54 42.77 0.28
C GLU A 132 -7.84 42.57 1.08
N GLY A 133 -7.99 41.44 1.79
CA GLY A 133 -9.15 41.17 2.65
C GLY A 133 -10.46 40.92 1.89
N ARG A 134 -10.43 40.81 0.57
CA ARG A 134 -11.56 40.43 -0.27
C ARG A 134 -11.58 38.91 -0.38
N ARG A 135 -11.80 38.23 0.74
CA ARG A 135 -12.11 36.79 0.71
C ARG A 135 -13.25 36.59 -0.29
N SER A 136 -12.92 36.07 -1.48
CA SER A 136 -13.95 35.54 -2.35
C SER A 136 -14.61 34.41 -1.58
N ALA A 137 -15.94 34.34 -1.60
CA ALA A 137 -16.68 33.18 -1.08
C ALA A 137 -16.23 31.88 -1.78
N ASP A 138 -15.49 32.00 -2.90
CA ASP A 138 -14.97 30.93 -3.73
C ASP A 138 -13.49 30.57 -3.43
N ALA A 139 -12.89 31.07 -2.34
CA ALA A 139 -11.54 30.67 -1.95
C ALA A 139 -11.54 29.23 -1.40
N GLU A 140 -11.46 28.26 -2.31
CA GLU A 140 -11.52 26.84 -1.98
C GLU A 140 -10.23 26.38 -1.27
N VAL A 141 -10.38 25.91 -0.03
CA VAL A 141 -9.30 25.25 0.70
C VAL A 141 -9.09 23.90 0.06
N THR A 142 -7.91 23.68 -0.52
CA THR A 142 -7.57 22.41 -1.18
C THR A 142 -6.65 21.59 -0.29
N SER A 143 -6.92 20.28 -0.18
CA SER A 143 -6.00 19.34 0.45
C SER A 143 -4.85 19.04 -0.51
N GLU A 144 -3.60 19.21 -0.07
CA GLU A 144 -2.41 18.92 -0.87
C GLU A 144 -1.35 18.20 -0.02
N PHE A 145 -0.46 17.43 -0.66
CA PHE A 145 0.72 16.89 0.02
C PHE A 145 1.81 17.95 0.08
N LEU A 146 2.07 18.47 1.28
CA LEU A 146 3.10 19.46 1.54
C LEU A 146 4.48 18.82 1.36
N ILE A 147 5.12 19.13 0.24
CA ILE A 147 6.45 18.63 -0.12
C ILE A 147 7.44 19.04 0.97
N GLY A 148 8.14 18.06 1.54
CA GLY A 148 9.17 18.33 2.56
C GLY A 148 9.70 17.08 3.23
N LYS A 149 8.81 16.26 3.79
CA LYS A 149 9.19 15.05 4.55
C LYS A 149 8.98 13.72 3.81
N GLY A 150 8.32 13.76 2.65
CA GLY A 150 8.20 12.61 1.76
C GLY A 150 9.58 12.07 1.33
N LYS A 151 9.63 10.81 0.89
CA LYS A 151 10.88 10.13 0.54
C LYS A 151 11.14 10.03 -0.95
N MET A 152 10.17 10.32 -1.81
CA MET A 152 10.33 10.32 -3.27
C MET A 152 10.67 11.71 -3.82
N VAL A 153 10.35 12.79 -3.12
CA VAL A 153 10.64 14.16 -3.60
C VAL A 153 11.12 15.02 -2.45
N ARG A 154 12.12 15.87 -2.72
CA ARG A 154 12.49 17.01 -1.87
C ARG A 154 12.14 18.31 -2.61
N PRO A 155 11.95 19.44 -1.90
CA PRO A 155 11.61 20.71 -2.53
C PRO A 155 12.52 21.11 -3.70
N SER A 156 13.81 20.74 -3.64
CA SER A 156 14.81 21.11 -4.66
C SER A 156 15.21 19.99 -5.62
N ARG A 157 14.74 18.74 -5.43
CA ARG A 157 15.17 17.60 -6.26
C ARG A 157 14.28 16.38 -6.12
N LEU A 158 14.26 15.57 -7.18
CA LEU A 158 13.75 14.19 -7.11
C LEU A 158 14.63 13.35 -6.16
N GLN A 159 13.99 12.45 -5.42
CA GLN A 159 14.63 11.49 -4.53
C GLN A 159 14.12 10.08 -4.88
N ASN A 160 14.92 9.03 -4.64
CA ASN A 160 14.46 7.64 -4.74
C ASN A 160 13.82 7.22 -6.08
N THR A 161 14.36 7.66 -7.21
CA THR A 161 13.89 7.28 -8.56
C THR A 161 14.13 5.80 -8.93
N ARG A 162 14.74 5.02 -8.03
CA ARG A 162 15.04 3.60 -8.21
C ARG A 162 13.85 2.69 -7.89
N ILE A 163 13.08 3.05 -6.88
CA ILE A 163 11.90 2.28 -6.46
C ILE A 163 10.78 2.61 -7.45
N ALA A 164 10.32 1.62 -8.21
CA ALA A 164 9.24 1.76 -9.18
C ALA A 164 7.89 1.96 -8.50
N ALA A 165 7.65 1.26 -7.39
CA ALA A 165 6.46 1.40 -6.58
C ALA A 165 6.69 0.94 -5.14
N LEU A 166 5.87 1.45 -4.23
CA LEU A 166 5.60 0.77 -2.98
C LEU A 166 4.47 -0.25 -3.21
N ILE A 167 4.58 -1.41 -2.60
CA ILE A 167 3.61 -2.51 -2.76
C ILE A 167 3.18 -2.87 -1.34
N SER A 168 1.95 -2.55 -0.94
CA SER A 168 1.45 -3.01 0.36
C SER A 168 0.74 -4.35 0.21
N ILE A 169 1.06 -5.29 1.10
CA ILE A 169 0.40 -6.60 1.18
C ILE A 169 -0.42 -6.67 2.46
N GLN A 170 -1.67 -7.13 2.35
CA GLN A 170 -2.62 -7.18 3.45
C GLN A 170 -3.49 -8.42 3.37
N GLU A 171 -3.88 -8.93 4.54
CA GLU A 171 -4.92 -9.93 4.66
C GLU A 171 -6.23 -9.24 5.07
N PHE A 172 -7.22 -9.29 4.19
CA PHE A 172 -8.52 -8.67 4.39
C PHE A 172 -9.47 -9.66 5.06
N ALA A 173 -10.01 -9.30 6.22
CA ALA A 173 -11.09 -10.05 6.85
C ALA A 173 -12.39 -9.85 6.06
N VAL A 174 -12.69 -10.78 5.16
CA VAL A 174 -13.75 -10.67 4.14
C VAL A 174 -15.11 -10.49 4.77
N TRP A 175 -15.38 -11.24 5.84
CA TRP A 175 -16.62 -11.13 6.60
C TRP A 175 -16.82 -9.72 7.17
N HIS A 176 -15.78 -9.14 7.77
CA HIS A 176 -15.85 -7.80 8.37
C HIS A 176 -16.07 -6.71 7.31
N LEU A 177 -15.47 -6.86 6.12
CA LEU A 177 -15.72 -5.97 5.00
C LEU A 177 -17.17 -6.07 4.50
N ALA A 178 -17.67 -7.30 4.29
CA ALA A 178 -19.04 -7.54 3.87
C ALA A 178 -20.06 -7.01 4.90
N MET A 179 -19.83 -7.27 6.19
CA MET A 179 -20.66 -6.78 7.29
C MET A 179 -20.66 -5.26 7.36
N ARG A 180 -19.49 -4.62 7.25
CA ARG A 180 -19.38 -3.15 7.19
C ARG A 180 -20.14 -2.61 5.97
N LYS A 181 -19.96 -3.19 4.79
CA LYS A 181 -20.68 -2.77 3.59
C LYS A 181 -22.19 -2.83 3.82
N TYR A 182 -22.69 -3.98 4.27
CA TYR A 182 -24.11 -4.22 4.56
C TYR A 182 -24.66 -3.19 5.56
N MET A 183 -23.98 -2.97 6.69
CA MET A 183 -24.38 -2.00 7.72
C MET A 183 -24.55 -0.56 7.22
N HIS A 184 -23.82 -0.19 6.16
CA HIS A 184 -23.77 1.15 5.59
C HIS A 184 -24.41 1.24 4.19
N THR A 185 -25.19 0.24 3.79
CA THR A 185 -25.98 0.31 2.55
C THR A 185 -26.99 1.45 2.68
N ASP A 186 -27.24 2.21 1.63
CA ASP A 186 -28.20 3.32 1.65
C ASP A 186 -29.48 2.92 0.91
N ASP A 187 -30.33 2.17 1.60
CA ASP A 187 -31.61 1.65 1.09
C ASP A 187 -32.82 2.14 1.92
N GLY A 188 -32.60 3.10 2.82
CA GLY A 188 -33.62 3.62 3.74
C GLY A 188 -33.98 2.71 4.93
N GLY A 189 -33.37 1.53 5.06
CA GLY A 189 -33.62 0.60 6.15
C GLY A 189 -33.02 1.05 7.49
N PRO A 190 -33.69 0.78 8.64
CA PRO A 190 -33.18 1.15 9.95
C PRO A 190 -31.98 0.28 10.36
N LYS A 191 -30.96 0.92 10.95
CA LYS A 191 -29.74 0.25 11.43
C LYS A 191 -30.01 -0.91 12.40
N GLN A 192 -31.09 -0.84 13.18
CA GLN A 192 -31.43 -1.87 14.16
C GLN A 192 -31.89 -3.18 13.51
N GLU A 193 -32.66 -3.12 12.42
CA GLU A 193 -33.09 -4.32 11.68
C GLU A 193 -31.89 -5.02 11.07
N ARG A 194 -30.93 -4.26 10.54
CA ARG A 194 -29.68 -4.80 10.00
C ARG A 194 -28.85 -5.55 11.03
N ILE A 195 -28.74 -4.99 12.23
CA ILE A 195 -28.07 -5.68 13.35
C ILE A 195 -28.79 -7.01 13.63
N GLN A 196 -30.12 -7.01 13.63
CA GLN A 196 -30.90 -8.22 13.86
C GLN A 196 -30.73 -9.26 12.75
N GLU A 197 -30.67 -8.84 11.48
CA GLU A 197 -30.42 -9.73 10.35
C GLU A 197 -29.03 -10.37 10.40
N ILE A 198 -28.02 -9.64 10.87
CA ILE A 198 -26.68 -10.20 11.11
C ILE A 198 -26.75 -11.27 12.22
N TYR A 199 -27.37 -10.96 13.35
CA TYR A 199 -27.51 -11.91 14.45
C TYR A 199 -28.32 -13.16 14.06
N ASN A 200 -29.32 -12.99 13.20
CA ASN A 200 -30.17 -14.08 12.72
C ASN A 200 -29.57 -14.85 11.53
N GLY A 201 -28.44 -14.41 10.97
CA GLY A 201 -27.81 -15.02 9.80
C GLY A 201 -28.55 -14.80 8.48
N THR A 202 -29.46 -13.82 8.40
CA THR A 202 -30.26 -13.53 7.20
C THR A 202 -29.67 -12.40 6.33
N ALA A 203 -28.57 -11.78 6.78
CA ALA A 203 -27.92 -10.66 6.09
C ALA A 203 -27.12 -11.06 4.82
N GLY A 204 -27.08 -12.35 4.45
CA GLY A 204 -26.35 -12.83 3.26
C GLY A 204 -24.84 -12.61 3.33
N LEU A 205 -24.27 -12.59 4.53
CA LEU A 205 -22.82 -12.47 4.76
C LEU A 205 -22.12 -13.80 4.46
N PRO A 206 -20.80 -13.80 4.18
CA PRO A 206 -20.02 -15.03 4.07
C PRO A 206 -20.18 -15.93 5.31
N ASP A 207 -20.20 -17.25 5.11
CA ASP A 207 -20.37 -18.20 6.22
C ASP A 207 -19.13 -18.25 7.15
N ASP A 208 -17.94 -18.12 6.57
CA ASP A 208 -16.68 -18.13 7.31
C ASP A 208 -16.33 -16.72 7.81
N ILE A 209 -16.45 -16.52 9.11
CA ILE A 209 -16.17 -15.25 9.81
C ILE A 209 -14.66 -14.96 9.85
N GLU A 210 -13.84 -16.00 9.83
CA GLU A 210 -12.38 -15.89 9.90
C GLU A 210 -11.72 -15.87 8.52
N ALA A 211 -12.51 -15.99 7.45
CA ALA A 211 -12.05 -15.93 6.07
C ALA A 211 -11.21 -14.66 5.84
N ARG A 212 -9.95 -14.90 5.47
CA ARG A 212 -8.98 -13.89 5.10
C ARG A 212 -8.56 -14.09 3.66
N GLU A 213 -8.60 -13.02 2.89
CA GLU A 213 -8.10 -13.01 1.52
C GLU A 213 -6.91 -12.05 1.44
N THR A 214 -5.79 -12.50 0.86
CA THR A 214 -4.64 -11.65 0.62
C THR A 214 -4.90 -10.73 -0.56
N GLY A 215 -4.64 -9.44 -0.40
CA GLY A 215 -4.65 -8.47 -1.48
C GLY A 215 -3.42 -7.58 -1.46
N ILE A 216 -3.01 -7.15 -2.64
CA ILE A 216 -1.89 -6.24 -2.86
C ILE A 216 -2.41 -4.87 -3.32
N THR A 217 -1.85 -3.80 -2.79
CA THR A 217 -2.02 -2.46 -3.34
C THR A 217 -0.70 -1.93 -3.86
N VAL A 218 -0.66 -1.60 -5.15
CA VAL A 218 0.51 -0.97 -5.78
C VAL A 218 0.34 0.55 -5.73
N TRP A 219 1.36 1.24 -5.23
CA TRP A 219 1.45 2.69 -5.17
C TRP A 219 2.60 3.13 -6.08
N GLU A 220 2.27 3.52 -7.31
CA GLU A 220 3.30 3.93 -8.27
C GLU A 220 4.11 5.13 -7.77
N ASN A 221 5.43 5.02 -7.92
CA ASN A 221 6.31 6.15 -7.70
C ASN A 221 6.34 7.01 -8.98
N ALA A 222 5.73 8.18 -8.89
CA ALA A 222 5.59 9.18 -9.96
C ALA A 222 6.94 9.62 -10.56
N VAL A 223 8.03 9.48 -9.80
CA VAL A 223 9.36 9.93 -10.19
C VAL A 223 10.31 8.76 -10.47
N ALA A 224 9.80 7.54 -10.55
CA ALA A 224 10.61 6.37 -10.85
C ALA A 224 11.20 6.42 -12.27
N SER A 225 12.44 5.95 -12.38
CA SER A 225 13.16 5.80 -13.65
C SER A 225 12.69 4.60 -14.48
N LYS A 226 12.00 3.64 -13.84
CA LYS A 226 11.42 2.45 -14.44
C LYS A 226 10.05 2.21 -13.82
N LYS A 227 9.07 1.78 -14.61
CA LYS A 227 7.74 1.40 -14.12
C LYS A 227 7.66 -0.10 -13.86
N LEU A 228 6.76 -0.49 -12.95
CA LEU A 228 6.35 -1.89 -12.85
C LEU A 228 5.52 -2.27 -14.09
N PRO A 229 5.59 -3.54 -14.55
CA PRO A 229 4.69 -4.04 -15.57
C PRO A 229 3.23 -3.94 -15.11
N PRO A 230 2.33 -3.43 -15.97
CA PRO A 230 0.93 -3.20 -15.60
C PRO A 230 0.10 -4.49 -15.55
N ASP A 231 0.65 -5.65 -15.88
CA ASP A 231 -0.01 -6.95 -15.81
C ASP A 231 0.29 -7.70 -14.50
N LEU A 232 1.20 -7.18 -13.66
CA LEU A 232 1.41 -7.68 -12.30
C LEU A 232 0.32 -7.20 -11.33
N PHE A 233 0.08 -7.98 -10.27
CA PHE A 233 -0.79 -7.61 -9.16
C PHE A 233 -2.21 -7.23 -9.58
N ARG A 234 -2.85 -8.15 -10.33
CA ARG A 234 -4.20 -8.00 -10.90
C ARG A 234 -5.21 -9.00 -10.31
N GLY A 235 -4.94 -9.52 -9.12
CA GLY A 235 -5.83 -10.42 -8.41
C GLY A 235 -7.14 -9.74 -7.98
N GLU A 236 -8.10 -10.57 -7.59
CA GLU A 236 -9.45 -10.18 -7.18
C GLU A 236 -9.49 -9.18 -6.01
N MET A 237 -8.51 -9.27 -5.12
CA MET A 237 -8.36 -8.39 -3.96
C MET A 237 -7.33 -7.28 -4.14
N ASP A 238 -6.82 -7.09 -5.36
CA ASP A 238 -5.73 -6.14 -5.63
C ASP A 238 -6.23 -4.75 -6.04
N ALA A 239 -5.36 -3.76 -5.87
CA ALA A 239 -5.58 -2.41 -6.36
C ALA A 239 -4.28 -1.78 -6.89
N TRP A 240 -4.42 -0.81 -7.78
CA TRP A 240 -3.30 -0.11 -8.39
C TRP A 240 -3.56 1.39 -8.42
N TYR A 241 -2.74 2.15 -7.71
CA TYR A 241 -2.67 3.60 -7.75
C TYR A 241 -1.59 4.01 -8.76
N GLU A 242 -2.02 4.51 -9.91
CA GLU A 242 -1.15 5.04 -10.97
C GLU A 242 -1.06 6.57 -10.90
N PHE A 243 0.15 7.08 -11.13
CA PHE A 243 0.34 8.51 -11.31
C PHE A 243 0.04 8.91 -12.76
N SER A 244 -1.02 9.69 -12.95
CA SER A 244 -1.46 10.24 -14.24
C SER A 244 -1.75 11.72 -14.12
N GLU A 245 -1.37 12.53 -15.12
CA GLU A 245 -1.80 13.93 -15.26
C GLU A 245 -1.74 14.75 -13.95
N SER A 246 -0.60 14.68 -13.25
CA SER A 246 -0.28 15.37 -11.98
C SER A 246 -0.89 14.81 -10.69
N HIS A 247 -1.72 13.76 -10.73
CA HIS A 247 -2.31 13.16 -9.53
C HIS A 247 -2.15 11.63 -9.48
N GLN A 248 -2.19 11.08 -8.28
CA GLN A 248 -2.27 9.63 -8.05
C GLN A 248 -3.75 9.21 -8.08
N THR A 249 -4.10 8.26 -8.95
CA THR A 249 -5.47 7.80 -9.16
C THR A 249 -5.58 6.29 -9.06
N LEU A 250 -6.73 5.81 -8.55
CA LEU A 250 -7.01 4.39 -8.46
C LEU A 250 -7.36 3.83 -9.85
N ALA A 251 -6.34 3.39 -10.59
CA ALA A 251 -6.44 2.95 -11.98
C ALA A 251 -6.99 1.51 -12.12
N PHE A 252 -6.87 0.70 -11.06
CA PHE A 252 -7.42 -0.66 -11.05
C PHE A 252 -7.86 -1.06 -9.65
N VAL A 253 -8.94 -1.81 -9.60
CA VAL A 253 -9.45 -2.51 -8.42
C VAL A 253 -10.00 -3.85 -8.88
N GLY A 254 -9.52 -4.93 -8.28
CA GLY A 254 -10.05 -6.28 -8.50
C GLY A 254 -11.54 -6.35 -8.16
N GLU A 255 -12.25 -7.29 -8.79
CA GLU A 255 -13.71 -7.34 -8.70
C GLU A 255 -14.17 -7.62 -7.28
N ARG A 256 -13.54 -8.57 -6.58
CA ARG A 256 -13.84 -8.85 -5.17
C ARG A 256 -13.60 -7.65 -4.26
N ARG A 257 -12.47 -6.96 -4.36
CA ARG A 257 -12.15 -5.75 -3.57
C ARG A 257 -13.16 -4.63 -3.81
N ARG A 258 -13.52 -4.40 -5.08
CA ARG A 258 -14.53 -3.42 -5.48
C ARG A 258 -15.90 -3.78 -4.91
N SER A 259 -16.29 -5.05 -4.99
CA SER A 259 -17.58 -5.55 -4.48
C SER A 259 -17.72 -5.37 -2.97
N LEU A 260 -16.60 -5.35 -2.24
CA LEU A 260 -16.54 -5.16 -0.79
C LEU A 260 -16.38 -3.69 -0.36
N ASP A 261 -16.35 -2.74 -1.31
CA ASP A 261 -16.17 -1.30 -1.05
C ASP A 261 -14.91 -0.98 -0.21
N VAL A 262 -13.82 -1.74 -0.39
CA VAL A 262 -12.59 -1.59 0.41
C VAL A 262 -11.97 -0.20 0.28
N ASP A 263 -11.93 0.37 -0.93
CA ASP A 263 -11.28 1.65 -1.23
C ASP A 263 -12.23 2.86 -1.23
N LYS A 264 -13.52 2.68 -0.91
CA LYS A 264 -14.43 3.82 -0.81
C LYS A 264 -14.12 4.59 0.47
N GLN A 265 -13.64 5.83 0.32
CA GLN A 265 -13.65 6.80 1.40
C GLN A 265 -15.11 7.06 1.78
N ARG A 266 -15.47 6.80 3.04
CA ARG A 266 -16.83 6.96 3.59
C ARG A 266 -16.77 7.90 4.78
#